data_AF-A0A3M8AZ63-F1
#
_entry.id   AF-A0A3M8AZ63-F1
#
_cell.length_a   1.000
_cell.length_b   1.000
_cell.length_c   1.000
_cell.angle_alpha   90.00
_cell.angle_beta   90.00
_cell.angle_gamma   90.00
#
_symmetry.space_group_name_H-M   'P 1'
#
loop_
_entity.id
_entity.type
_entity.pdbx_description
1 polymer ?
#
loop_
_entity_poly.entity_id
_entity_poly.type
_entity_poly.pdbx_seq_one_letter_code
_entity_poly.pdbx_strand_id
1 'polypeptide(L)'
;MTRDELMAVLEKKRMTEIIELIEDAEQGELEELELVESLGLLMDQELNREVLALLESLGVTIVYVSGDEEDEEDSEDDEDED
;
A
#
# COMPACT_ATOMS: atom_id res chain seq x y z
N MET A 1 5.99 17.77 -4.09
CA MET A 1 4.96 18.61 -3.47
C MET A 1 5.24 18.72 -1.99
N THR A 2 4.66 19.71 -1.30
CA THR A 2 4.64 19.70 0.17
C THR A 2 3.53 18.78 0.68
N ARG A 3 3.61 18.33 1.94
CA ARG A 3 2.56 17.54 2.61
C ARG A 3 1.18 18.19 2.47
N ASP A 4 1.08 19.48 2.77
CA ASP A 4 -0.21 20.19 2.75
C ASP A 4 -0.79 20.28 1.34
N GLU A 5 0.06 20.45 0.32
CA GLU A 5 -0.37 20.38 -1.08
C GLU A 5 -0.84 18.98 -1.47
N LEU A 6 -0.16 17.94 -0.99
CA LEU A 6 -0.53 16.54 -1.24
C LEU A 6 -1.90 16.22 -0.62
N MET A 7 -2.11 16.56 0.66
CA MET A 7 -3.40 16.39 1.34
C MET A 7 -4.54 17.11 0.60
N ALA A 8 -4.33 18.34 0.16
CA ALA A 8 -5.34 19.09 -0.59
C ALA A 8 -5.73 18.41 -1.91
N VAL A 9 -4.78 17.77 -2.60
CA VAL A 9 -5.03 16.99 -3.81
C VAL A 9 -5.82 15.72 -3.49
N LEU A 10 -5.45 15.00 -2.43
CA LEU A 10 -6.12 13.78 -1.97
C LEU A 10 -7.57 14.07 -1.56
N GLU A 11 -7.81 15.13 -0.79
CA GLU A 11 -9.15 15.57 -0.38
C GLU A 11 -10.02 15.89 -1.59
N LYS A 12 -9.47 16.64 -2.56
CA LYS A 12 -10.17 17.01 -3.79
C LYS A 12 -10.55 15.79 -4.62
N LYS A 13 -9.67 14.77 -4.65
CA LYS A 13 -9.92 13.49 -5.32
C LYS A 13 -10.78 12.53 -4.47
N ARG A 14 -11.17 12.94 -3.24
CA ARG A 14 -11.90 12.12 -2.25
C ARG A 14 -11.22 10.78 -1.95
N MET A 15 -9.89 10.81 -1.87
CA MET A 15 -9.07 9.66 -1.53
C MET A 15 -8.97 9.53 -0.01
N THR A 16 -10.11 9.36 0.67
CA THR A 16 -10.20 9.31 2.14
C THR A 16 -9.36 8.18 2.74
N GLU A 17 -9.32 7.01 2.11
CA GLU A 17 -8.52 5.87 2.58
C GLU A 17 -7.02 6.19 2.60
N ILE A 18 -6.54 6.96 1.62
CA ILE A 18 -5.13 7.36 1.54
C ILE A 18 -4.82 8.45 2.56
N ILE A 19 -5.77 9.34 2.83
CA ILE A 19 -5.63 10.36 3.86
C ILE A 19 -5.51 9.68 5.23
N GLU A 20 -6.39 8.71 5.53
CA GLU A 20 -6.34 7.94 6.78
C GLU A 20 -5.01 7.19 6.92
N LEU A 21 -4.52 6.53 5.86
CA LEU A 21 -3.19 5.88 5.87
C LEU A 21 -2.04 6.82 6.24
N ILE A 22 -2.07 8.06 5.73
CA ILE A 22 -1.04 9.05 6.06
C ILE A 22 -1.21 9.53 7.51
N GLU A 23 -2.44 9.76 7.97
CA GLU A 23 -2.70 10.17 9.35
C GLU A 23 -2.30 9.09 10.36
N ASP A 24 -2.53 7.81 10.04
CA ASP A 24 -2.10 6.66 10.85
C ASP A 24 -0.57 6.58 10.91
N ALA A 25 0.12 6.80 9.79
CA ALA A 25 1.58 6.89 9.74
C ALA A 25 2.12 8.06 10.57
N GLU A 26 1.48 9.23 10.52
CA GLU A 26 1.87 10.40 11.31
C GLU A 26 1.70 10.18 12.81
N GLN A 27 0.70 9.41 13.21
CA GLN A 27 0.47 9.01 14.59
C GLN A 27 1.41 7.89 15.05
N GLY A 28 2.16 7.28 14.14
CA GLY A 28 3.00 6.11 14.39
C GLY A 28 2.19 4.83 14.60
N GLU A 29 0.94 4.80 14.10
CA GLU A 29 0.06 3.63 14.11
C GLU A 29 0.29 2.75 12.87
N LEU A 30 0.95 3.28 11.84
CA LEU A 30 1.41 2.54 10.67
C LEU A 30 2.94 2.45 10.67
N GLU A 31 3.49 1.24 10.85
CA GLU A 31 4.94 0.96 10.81
C GLU A 31 5.37 0.34 9.48
N GLU A 32 4.49 -0.41 8.82
CA GLU A 32 4.76 -1.14 7.59
C GLU A 32 3.57 -1.07 6.64
N LEU A 33 3.84 -0.90 5.35
CA LEU A 33 2.84 -0.92 4.28
C LEU A 33 3.26 -1.93 3.21
N GLU A 34 2.50 -3.01 3.11
CA GLU A 34 2.63 -3.99 2.05
C GLU A 34 1.81 -3.56 0.82
N LEU A 35 2.42 -3.56 -0.37
CA LEU A 35 1.71 -3.30 -1.61
C LEU A 35 2.31 -4.05 -2.81
N VAL A 36 1.47 -4.34 -3.79
CA VAL A 36 1.91 -5.04 -5.00
C VAL A 36 2.70 -4.09 -5.90
N GLU A 37 3.94 -4.45 -6.27
CA GLU A 37 4.83 -3.58 -7.08
C GLU A 37 4.20 -3.16 -8.41
N SER A 38 3.46 -4.06 -9.05
CA SER A 38 2.83 -3.81 -10.36
C SER A 38 1.62 -2.89 -10.30
N LEU A 39 0.98 -2.75 -9.12
CA LEU A 39 -0.26 -1.98 -8.92
C LEU A 39 0.01 -0.62 -8.26
N GLY A 40 0.97 -0.56 -7.32
CA GLY A 40 1.18 0.62 -6.50
C GLY A 40 0.04 0.89 -5.51
N LEU A 41 0.11 2.02 -4.80
CA LEU A 41 -0.96 2.48 -3.91
C LEU A 41 -2.03 3.28 -4.68
N LEU A 42 -1.62 4.01 -5.71
CA LEU A 42 -2.47 4.91 -6.50
C LEU A 42 -2.25 4.71 -7.99
N MET A 43 -3.33 4.76 -8.78
CA MET A 43 -3.25 4.71 -10.26
C MET A 43 -2.44 5.87 -10.86
N ASP A 44 -2.46 7.03 -10.20
CA ASP A 44 -1.71 8.21 -10.62
C ASP A 44 -0.26 8.06 -10.14
N GLN A 45 0.66 7.76 -11.06
CA GLN A 45 2.04 7.42 -10.72
C GLN A 45 2.81 8.55 -10.02
N GLU A 46 2.51 9.81 -10.35
CA GLU A 46 3.14 10.96 -9.70
C GLU A 46 2.65 11.06 -8.26
N LEU A 47 1.33 11.01 -8.07
CA LEU A 47 0.73 11.05 -6.74
C LEU A 47 1.14 9.85 -5.88
N ASN A 48 1.19 8.65 -6.47
CA ASN A 48 1.65 7.43 -5.84
C ASN A 48 3.06 7.60 -5.24
N ARG A 49 3.99 8.11 -6.04
CA ARG A 49 5.38 8.30 -5.61
C ARG A 49 5.47 9.31 -4.46
N GLU A 50 4.72 10.40 -4.55
CA GLU A 50 4.74 11.44 -3.52
C GLU A 50 4.15 10.95 -2.19
N VAL A 51 3.08 10.16 -2.23
CA VAL A 51 2.48 9.55 -1.02
C VAL A 51 3.43 8.53 -0.40
N LEU A 52 4.00 7.61 -1.20
CA LEU A 52 4.94 6.62 -0.70
C LEU A 52 6.18 7.28 -0.07
N ALA A 53 6.74 8.31 -0.72
CA ALA A 53 7.87 9.06 -0.19
C ALA A 53 7.53 9.78 1.12
N LEU A 54 6.28 10.28 1.27
CA LEU A 54 5.82 10.87 2.52
C LEU A 54 5.74 9.80 3.62
N LEU A 55 5.11 8.65 3.35
CA LEU A 55 5.00 7.54 4.30
C LEU A 55 6.39 7.05 4.77
N GLU A 56 7.34 6.87 3.84
CA GLU A 56 8.73 6.53 4.19
C GLU A 56 9.38 7.59 5.08
N SER A 57 9.13 8.88 4.82
CA SER A 57 9.66 9.97 5.64
C SER A 57 9.08 10.02 7.05
N LEU A 58 7.87 9.47 7.24
CA LEU A 58 7.19 9.34 8.51
C LEU A 58 7.65 8.10 9.30
N GLY A 59 8.44 7.22 8.68
CA GLY A 59 8.99 6.02 9.30
C GLY A 59 8.29 4.72 8.91
N VAL A 60 7.37 4.76 7.93
CA VAL A 60 6.71 3.56 7.40
C VAL A 60 7.66 2.81 6.49
N THR A 61 7.78 1.50 6.67
CA THR A 61 8.53 0.62 5.77
C THR A 61 7.64 0.14 4.64
N ILE A 62 8.02 0.40 3.38
CA ILE A 62 7.25 -0.06 2.21
C ILE A 62 7.76 -1.43 1.77
N VAL A 63 6.90 -2.44 1.81
CA VAL A 63 7.20 -3.81 1.39
C VAL A 63 6.49 -4.10 0.09
N TYR A 64 7.27 -4.40 -0.94
CA TYR A 64 6.74 -4.75 -2.26
C TYR A 64 6.55 -6.25 -2.36
N VAL A 65 5.28 -6.69 -2.45
CA VAL A 65 4.94 -8.09 -2.68
C VAL A 65 4.75 -8.36 -4.17
N SER A 66 5.16 -9.54 -4.62
CA SER A 66 4.88 -9.98 -5.98
C SER A 66 3.43 -10.44 -6.01
N GLY A 67 2.59 -9.85 -6.86
CA GLY A 67 1.16 -10.18 -6.95
C GLY A 67 0.86 -11.58 -7.52
N ASP A 68 1.81 -12.50 -7.42
CA ASP A 68 1.78 -13.89 -7.88
C ASP A 68 1.77 -14.88 -6.69
N GLU A 69 1.54 -14.38 -5.46
CA GLU A 69 1.26 -15.19 -4.27
C GLU A 69 -0.25 -15.28 -4.01
N GLU A 70 -1.06 -15.44 -5.07
CA GLU A 70 -2.42 -15.95 -4.95
C GLU A 70 -2.35 -17.46 -4.63
N ASP A 71 -2.49 -17.82 -3.35
CA ASP A 71 -2.91 -19.13 -2.82
C ASP A 71 -2.68 -20.39 -3.71
N GLU A 72 -1.55 -21.09 -3.53
CA GLU A 72 -1.36 -22.48 -3.99
C GLU A 72 -1.36 -23.51 -2.84
N GLU A 73 -2.05 -23.24 -1.71
CA GLU A 73 -2.23 -24.24 -0.64
C GLU A 73 -3.63 -24.88 -0.66
N ASP A 74 -3.90 -25.72 -1.66
CA ASP A 74 -4.81 -26.88 -1.51
C ASP A 74 -4.45 -27.94 -2.58
N SER A 75 -3.26 -28.52 -2.43
CA SER A 75 -2.91 -29.80 -3.06
C SER A 75 -2.61 -30.82 -1.98
N GLU A 76 -3.62 -31.12 -1.16
CA GLU A 76 -3.63 -32.37 -0.38
C GLU A 76 -4.12 -33.50 -1.30
N ASP A 77 -3.10 -34.10 -1.91
CA ASP A 77 -3.00 -35.50 -2.31
C ASP A 77 -3.74 -36.44 -1.33
N ASP A 78 -4.80 -37.09 -1.82
CA ASP A 78 -5.23 -38.40 -1.33
C ASP A 78 -5.40 -39.31 -2.56
N GLU A 79 -4.25 -39.74 -3.08
CA GLU A 79 -4.15 -41.01 -3.80
C GLU A 79 -4.44 -42.14 -2.80
N ASP A 80 -5.67 -42.66 -2.77
CA ASP A 80 -5.93 -43.99 -2.23
C ASP A 80 -6.42 -44.93 -3.33
N GLU A 81 -5.50 -45.81 -3.73
CA GLU A 81 -5.65 -47.04 -4.50
C GLU A 81 -6.73 -47.97 -3.89
N ASP A 82 -7.69 -48.45 -4.71
CA ASP A 82 -8.06 -49.87 -4.94
C ASP A 82 -9.36 -50.03 -5.75
#